data_AF-A0A838GFJ2-F1
#
_entry.id   AF-A0A838GFJ2-F1
#
_cell.length_a   1.000
_cell.length_b   1.000
_cell.length_c   1.000
_cell.angle_alpha   90.00
_cell.angle_beta   90.00
_cell.angle_gamma   90.00
#
_symmetry.space_group_name_H-M   'P 1'
#
loop_
_entity.id
_entity.type
_entity.pdbx_description
1 polymer ?
#
loop_
_entity_poly.entity_id
_entity_poly.type
_entity_poly.pdbx_seq_one_letter_code
_entity_poly.pdbx_strand_id
1 'polypeptide(L)'
;MKQALSQFRQWLTRFTLPAEQGRYRPALVLALSLGGLLVAIAVTGVAGLAINQNVHDITERALEIDVNLEDEADDMRAAILDLRHFHRDLYFDGADQPNARQNLENAYMELGEQLGDYAEIDLEPIPGIATDEEMRQMANDYWRDFQAAINLHQTDPDAFEAASDIGLERINEMETAAEALDRLGERRAEASLANVDEANSDARNILLSVLGGLVLVGAALVWVTIRVIAQFRALYTSQQVASIRLSQALQAKSDFIADASHELRTPLTVLRGNAEAGLAIDRNSVHREILEDIVAEAGRMTKLVEDLLFLARSDADSVPLDIESLPAEPLLLELSERARMLVRGAGASFATRLDGYGTLDVDSTRI
;
A
#
# COMPACT_ATOMS: atom_id res chain seq x y z
N MET A 1 -15.27 -3.25 -10.04
CA MET A 1 -15.12 -1.93 -9.37
C MET A 1 -16.15 -1.65 -8.26
N LYS A 2 -17.48 -1.73 -8.51
CA LYS A 2 -18.52 -1.49 -7.48
C LYS A 2 -18.45 -2.43 -6.26
N GLN A 3 -18.10 -3.69 -6.49
CA GLN A 3 -17.95 -4.70 -5.43
C GLN A 3 -16.71 -4.42 -4.55
N ALA A 4 -15.60 -4.00 -5.14
CA ALA A 4 -14.40 -3.58 -4.42
C ALA A 4 -14.63 -2.30 -3.57
N LEU A 5 -15.33 -1.31 -4.13
CA LEU A 5 -15.72 -0.09 -3.40
C LEU A 5 -16.71 -0.38 -2.26
N SER A 6 -17.64 -1.32 -2.46
CA SER A 6 -18.57 -1.78 -1.41
C SER A 6 -17.84 -2.49 -0.27
N GLN A 7 -16.89 -3.38 -0.58
CA GLN A 7 -16.07 -4.05 0.43
C GLN A 7 -15.17 -3.06 1.18
N PHE A 8 -14.61 -2.07 0.49
CA PHE A 8 -13.82 -1.01 1.13
C PHE A 8 -14.66 -0.15 2.09
N ARG A 9 -15.92 0.15 1.74
CA ARG A 9 -16.85 0.91 2.59
C ARG A 9 -17.31 0.12 3.82
N GLN A 10 -17.57 -1.18 3.67
CA GLN A 10 -17.87 -2.08 4.79
C GLN A 10 -16.65 -2.32 5.69
N TRP A 11 -15.46 -2.36 5.11
CA TRP A 11 -14.20 -2.42 5.84
C TRP A 11 -14.00 -1.14 6.67
N LEU A 12 -14.12 0.04 6.07
CA LEU A 12 -14.00 1.34 6.77
C LEU A 12 -14.96 1.50 7.96
N THR A 13 -16.20 1.02 7.83
CA THR A 13 -17.23 1.16 8.88
C THR A 13 -17.08 0.17 10.03
N ARG A 14 -16.43 -0.98 9.82
CA ARG A 14 -16.03 -1.89 10.93
C ARG A 14 -14.80 -1.38 11.71
N PHE A 15 -14.03 -0.44 11.15
CA PHE A 15 -12.78 0.05 11.74
C PHE A 15 -12.92 1.36 12.53
N THR A 16 -14.13 1.93 12.64
CA THR A 16 -14.43 2.93 13.68
C THR A 16 -14.54 2.21 15.02
N LEU A 17 -13.39 1.94 15.65
CA LEU A 17 -13.32 1.31 16.96
C LEU A 17 -14.07 2.17 17.99
N PRO A 18 -14.88 1.56 18.89
CA PRO A 18 -15.38 2.25 20.07
C PRO A 18 -14.19 2.74 20.90
N ALA A 19 -14.27 3.97 21.40
CA ALA A 19 -13.23 4.62 22.21
C ALA A 19 -13.05 3.99 23.62
N GLU A 20 -13.49 2.76 23.83
CA GLU A 20 -13.41 2.09 25.12
C GLU A 20 -12.14 1.24 25.17
N GLN A 21 -11.26 1.59 26.12
CA GLN A 21 -9.92 1.05 26.38
C GLN A 21 -8.79 1.74 25.59
N GLY A 22 -8.31 2.84 26.17
CA GLY A 22 -7.29 3.76 25.65
C GLY A 22 -5.88 3.19 25.48
N ARG A 23 -5.71 2.20 24.60
CA ARG A 23 -4.38 1.77 24.14
C ARG A 23 -4.34 1.80 22.60
N TYR A 24 -4.34 3.01 22.05
CA TYR A 24 -4.03 3.22 20.64
C TYR A 24 -2.61 2.70 20.37
N ARG A 25 -2.50 1.61 19.59
CA ARG A 25 -1.22 0.96 19.25
C ARG A 25 -0.65 1.60 17.99
N PRO A 26 0.40 2.45 18.06
CA PRO A 26 1.03 3.03 16.86
C PRO A 26 1.53 1.96 15.88
N ALA A 27 1.90 0.78 16.38
CA ALA A 27 2.23 -0.39 15.57
C ALA A 27 1.07 -0.84 14.66
N LEU A 28 -0.18 -0.68 15.09
CA LEU A 28 -1.36 -1.06 14.30
C LEU A 28 -1.60 -0.08 13.14
N VAL A 29 -1.35 1.22 13.34
CA VAL A 29 -1.43 2.22 12.27
C VAL A 29 -0.34 2.00 11.22
N LEU A 30 0.89 1.74 11.65
CA LEU A 30 2.01 1.38 10.76
C LEU A 30 1.75 0.07 9.99
N ALA A 31 1.24 -0.96 10.67
CA ALA A 31 0.90 -2.22 10.01
C ALA A 31 -0.20 -2.05 8.96
N LEU A 32 -1.21 -1.22 9.24
CA LEU A 32 -2.29 -0.93 8.29
C LEU A 32 -1.81 -0.10 7.09
N SER A 33 -0.93 0.89 7.27
CA SER A 33 -0.39 1.68 6.16
C SER A 33 0.54 0.85 5.26
N LEU A 34 1.41 0.04 5.85
CA LEU A 34 2.26 -0.91 5.12
C LEU A 34 1.41 -1.96 4.39
N GLY A 35 0.38 -2.50 5.04
CA GLY A 35 -0.55 -3.45 4.42
C GLY A 35 -1.31 -2.83 3.24
N GLY A 36 -1.79 -1.59 3.38
CA GLY A 36 -2.45 -0.87 2.29
C GLY A 36 -1.52 -0.62 1.10
N LEU A 37 -0.27 -0.25 1.36
CA LEU A 37 0.74 -0.06 0.31
C LEU A 37 1.06 -1.36 -0.44
N LEU A 38 1.21 -2.48 0.27
CA LEU A 38 1.48 -3.78 -0.36
C LEU A 38 0.33 -4.25 -1.26
N VAL A 39 -0.92 -4.11 -0.80
CA VAL A 39 -2.10 -4.43 -1.62
C VAL A 39 -2.14 -3.56 -2.87
N ALA A 40 -1.83 -2.27 -2.73
CA ALA A 40 -1.81 -1.32 -3.83
C ALA A 40 -0.75 -1.70 -4.90
N ILE A 41 0.45 -2.11 -4.47
CA ILE A 41 1.52 -2.61 -5.35
C ILE A 41 1.07 -3.90 -6.05
N ALA A 42 0.51 -4.86 -5.31
CA ALA A 42 0.05 -6.13 -5.87
C ALA A 42 -1.04 -5.94 -6.93
N VAL A 43 -2.04 -5.10 -6.65
CA VAL A 43 -3.12 -4.77 -7.61
C VAL A 43 -2.55 -4.13 -8.87
N THR A 44 -1.59 -3.21 -8.72
CA THR A 44 -0.93 -2.55 -9.86
C THR A 44 -0.14 -3.56 -10.70
N GLY A 45 0.59 -4.48 -10.05
CA GLY A 45 1.36 -5.52 -10.74
C GLY A 45 0.49 -6.50 -11.51
N VAL A 46 -0.61 -6.98 -10.91
CA VAL A 46 -1.56 -7.88 -11.58
C VAL A 46 -2.24 -7.17 -12.75
N ALA A 47 -2.69 -5.92 -12.57
CA ALA A 47 -3.28 -5.15 -13.65
C ALA A 47 -2.30 -4.92 -14.80
N GLY A 48 -1.04 -4.57 -14.49
CA GLY A 48 0.00 -4.36 -15.51
C GLY A 48 0.28 -5.62 -16.33
N LEU A 49 0.40 -6.79 -15.68
CA LEU A 49 0.62 -8.06 -16.37
C LEU A 49 -0.56 -8.43 -17.28
N ALA A 50 -1.79 -8.31 -16.79
CA ALA A 50 -2.98 -8.63 -17.57
C ALA A 50 -3.15 -7.72 -18.79
N ILE A 51 -2.88 -6.42 -18.63
CA ILE A 51 -2.90 -5.45 -19.74
C ILE A 51 -1.84 -5.80 -20.78
N ASN A 52 -0.60 -6.08 -20.34
CA ASN A 52 0.50 -6.37 -21.24
C ASN A 52 0.25 -7.64 -22.07
N GLN A 53 -0.27 -8.70 -21.45
CA GLN A 53 -0.63 -9.93 -22.14
C GLN A 53 -1.72 -9.68 -23.18
N ASN A 54 -2.80 -8.99 -22.80
CA ASN A 54 -3.91 -8.73 -23.72
C ASN A 54 -3.51 -7.88 -24.94
N VAL A 55 -2.70 -6.84 -24.74
CA VAL A 55 -2.21 -6.03 -25.86
C VAL A 55 -1.29 -6.84 -26.77
N HIS A 56 -0.38 -7.64 -26.17
CA HIS A 56 0.53 -8.48 -26.93
C HIS A 56 -0.19 -9.49 -27.81
N ASP A 57 -1.13 -10.26 -27.24
CA ASP A 57 -1.87 -11.29 -27.98
C ASP A 57 -2.69 -10.69 -29.15
N ILE A 58 -3.26 -9.50 -28.98
CA ILE A 58 -4.03 -8.82 -30.04
C ILE A 58 -3.10 -8.30 -31.14
N THR A 59 -1.96 -7.69 -30.77
CA THR A 59 -0.98 -7.20 -31.75
C THR A 59 -0.31 -8.34 -32.52
N GLU A 60 0.04 -9.43 -31.84
CA GLU A 60 0.67 -10.59 -32.47
C GLU A 60 -0.26 -11.22 -33.51
N ARG A 61 -1.54 -11.46 -33.17
CA ARG A 61 -2.54 -11.95 -34.14
C ARG A 61 -2.77 -11.01 -35.30
N ALA A 62 -2.84 -9.69 -35.04
CA ALA A 62 -3.01 -8.69 -36.09
C ALA A 62 -1.85 -8.74 -37.10
N LEU A 63 -0.62 -8.89 -36.62
CA LEU A 63 0.58 -8.88 -37.46
C LEU A 63 0.80 -10.20 -38.20
N GLU A 64 0.67 -11.33 -37.49
CA GLU A 64 1.04 -12.66 -38.01
C GLU A 64 0.03 -13.20 -39.02
N ILE A 65 -1.26 -12.87 -38.85
CA ILE A 65 -2.34 -13.46 -39.67
C ILE A 65 -2.96 -12.41 -40.58
N ASP A 66 -3.45 -11.30 -40.03
CA ASP A 66 -4.31 -10.40 -40.81
C ASP A 66 -3.54 -9.46 -41.74
N VAL A 67 -2.42 -8.89 -41.27
CA VAL A 67 -1.54 -8.04 -42.10
C VAL A 67 -0.77 -8.86 -43.13
N ASN A 68 -0.22 -10.02 -42.73
CA ASN A 68 0.45 -10.91 -43.68
C ASN A 68 -0.50 -11.41 -44.77
N LEU A 69 -1.77 -11.70 -44.43
CA LEU A 69 -2.77 -12.07 -45.42
C LEU A 69 -3.08 -10.94 -46.42
N GLU A 70 -3.11 -9.68 -45.96
CA GLU A 70 -3.30 -8.53 -46.84
C GLU A 70 -2.15 -8.40 -47.85
N ASP A 71 -0.90 -8.46 -47.37
CA ASP A 71 0.31 -8.33 -48.20
C ASP A 71 0.35 -9.44 -49.27
N GLU A 72 0.16 -10.69 -48.83
CA GLU A 72 0.19 -11.86 -49.69
C GLU A 72 -0.95 -11.89 -50.72
N ALA A 73 -2.13 -11.40 -50.34
CA ALA A 73 -3.25 -11.34 -51.27
C ALA A 73 -3.05 -10.27 -52.36
N ASP A 74 -2.42 -9.13 -52.03
CA ASP A 74 -2.07 -8.10 -53.02
C ASP A 74 -0.96 -8.58 -53.96
N ASP A 75 0.08 -9.23 -53.44
CA ASP A 75 1.17 -9.80 -54.24
C ASP A 75 0.67 -10.92 -55.18
N MET A 76 -0.18 -11.81 -54.69
CA MET A 76 -0.81 -12.83 -55.53
C MET A 76 -1.67 -12.21 -56.64
N ARG A 77 -2.43 -11.17 -56.32
CA ARG A 77 -3.24 -10.45 -57.30
C ARG A 77 -2.37 -9.76 -58.35
N ALA A 78 -1.24 -9.18 -57.95
CA ALA A 78 -0.25 -8.60 -58.86
C ALA A 78 0.36 -9.65 -59.80
N ALA A 79 0.72 -10.83 -59.28
CA ALA A 79 1.25 -11.94 -60.08
C ALA A 79 0.23 -12.44 -61.13
N ILE A 80 -1.06 -12.50 -60.78
CA ILE A 80 -2.14 -12.86 -61.73
C ILE A 80 -2.33 -11.78 -62.81
N LEU A 81 -2.22 -10.49 -62.44
CA LEU A 81 -2.26 -9.38 -63.38
C LEU A 81 -1.09 -9.45 -64.38
N ASP A 82 0.13 -9.76 -63.92
CA ASP A 82 1.29 -9.94 -64.77
C ASP A 82 1.15 -11.16 -65.69
N LEU A 83 0.65 -12.29 -65.16
CA LEU A 83 0.37 -13.47 -65.95
C LEU A 83 -0.60 -13.14 -67.11
N ARG A 84 -1.64 -12.36 -66.83
CA ARG A 84 -2.59 -11.87 -67.84
C ARG A 84 -1.96 -10.93 -68.84
N HIS A 85 -1.12 -10.01 -68.38
CA HIS A 85 -0.43 -9.07 -69.25
C HIS A 85 0.42 -9.83 -70.27
N PHE A 86 1.26 -10.76 -69.81
CA PHE A 86 2.12 -11.53 -70.71
C PHE A 86 1.35 -12.54 -71.56
N HIS A 87 0.23 -13.09 -71.07
CA HIS A 87 -0.66 -13.91 -71.89
C HIS A 87 -1.22 -13.09 -73.06
N ARG A 88 -1.72 -11.89 -72.76
CA ARG A 88 -2.31 -10.98 -73.74
C ARG A 88 -1.26 -10.47 -74.74
N ASP A 89 -0.05 -10.20 -74.28
CA ASP A 89 1.07 -9.86 -75.16
C ASP A 89 1.35 -11.03 -76.11
N LEU A 90 1.45 -12.26 -75.61
CA LEU A 90 1.66 -13.43 -76.46
C LEU A 90 0.52 -13.61 -77.50
N TYR A 91 -0.71 -13.27 -77.13
CA TYR A 91 -1.87 -13.29 -78.04
C TYR A 91 -1.78 -12.25 -79.16
N PHE A 92 -1.53 -10.97 -78.85
CA PHE A 92 -1.56 -9.89 -79.85
C PHE A 92 -0.26 -9.73 -80.63
N ASP A 93 0.87 -9.89 -79.93
CA ASP A 93 2.20 -9.58 -80.43
C ASP A 93 2.90 -10.83 -80.97
N GLY A 94 2.39 -12.01 -80.60
CA GLY A 94 2.77 -13.31 -81.12
C GLY A 94 3.94 -13.98 -80.40
N ALA A 95 3.93 -15.32 -80.40
CA ALA A 95 4.90 -16.15 -79.69
C ALA A 95 6.36 -16.07 -80.23
N ASP A 96 6.57 -15.32 -81.31
CA ASP A 96 7.86 -15.14 -82.00
C ASP A 96 8.64 -13.91 -81.51
N GLN A 97 8.00 -13.03 -80.72
CA GLN A 97 8.71 -11.92 -80.12
C GLN A 97 9.83 -12.41 -79.18
N PRO A 98 10.98 -11.72 -79.15
CA PRO A 98 12.06 -12.06 -78.23
C PRO A 98 11.54 -12.08 -76.79
N ASN A 99 11.75 -13.19 -76.09
CA ASN A 99 11.40 -13.39 -74.68
C ASN A 99 9.90 -13.47 -74.34
N ALA A 100 8.95 -13.39 -75.30
CA ALA A 100 7.52 -13.45 -74.97
C ALA A 100 7.12 -14.71 -74.19
N ARG A 101 7.63 -15.88 -74.63
CA ARG A 101 7.43 -17.15 -73.92
C ARG A 101 8.09 -17.16 -72.54
N GLN A 102 9.29 -16.60 -72.44
CA GLN A 102 10.05 -16.56 -71.20
C GLN A 102 9.39 -15.63 -70.17
N ASN A 103 8.86 -14.49 -70.60
CA ASN A 103 8.14 -13.56 -69.72
C ASN A 103 6.89 -14.21 -69.15
N LEU A 104 6.13 -14.95 -69.97
CA LEU A 104 4.96 -15.70 -69.50
C LEU A 104 5.35 -16.81 -68.51
N GLU A 105 6.42 -17.55 -68.82
CA GLU A 105 6.94 -18.59 -67.92
C GLU A 105 7.41 -18.02 -66.58
N ASN A 106 8.10 -16.88 -66.61
CA ASN A 106 8.51 -16.16 -65.40
C ASN A 106 7.30 -15.70 -64.59
N ALA A 107 6.28 -15.13 -65.21
CA ALA A 107 5.07 -14.71 -64.51
C ALA A 107 4.29 -15.89 -63.91
N TYR A 108 4.29 -17.04 -64.57
CA TYR A 108 3.71 -18.26 -63.99
C TYR A 108 4.53 -18.80 -62.81
N MET A 109 5.87 -18.75 -62.89
CA MET A 109 6.74 -19.12 -61.76
C MET A 109 6.55 -18.18 -60.57
N GLU A 110 6.46 -16.87 -60.82
CA GLU A 110 6.18 -15.85 -59.80
C GLU A 110 4.85 -16.13 -59.10
N LEU A 111 3.78 -16.39 -59.86
CA LEU A 111 2.49 -16.79 -59.28
C LEU A 111 2.63 -18.06 -58.42
N GLY A 112 3.46 -19.01 -58.81
CA GLY A 112 3.74 -20.21 -58.03
C GLY A 112 4.48 -19.94 -56.71
N GLU A 113 5.32 -18.90 -56.68
CA GLU A 113 6.02 -18.42 -55.48
C GLU A 113 5.04 -17.76 -54.51
N GLN A 114 4.22 -16.82 -54.99
CA GLN A 114 3.17 -16.19 -54.17
C GLN A 114 2.18 -17.25 -53.63
N LEU A 115 1.73 -18.20 -54.44
CA LEU A 115 0.91 -19.32 -53.94
C LEU A 115 1.64 -20.19 -52.90
N GLY A 116 2.98 -20.21 -52.93
CA GLY A 116 3.88 -20.70 -51.89
C GLY A 116 3.67 -20.01 -50.57
N ASP A 117 3.87 -18.70 -50.58
CA ASP A 117 3.87 -17.84 -49.41
C ASP A 117 2.46 -17.76 -48.78
N TYR A 118 1.40 -17.70 -49.60
CA TYR A 118 0.01 -17.85 -49.15
C TYR A 118 -0.28 -19.15 -48.40
N ALA A 119 0.33 -20.26 -48.81
CA ALA A 119 0.13 -21.56 -48.16
C ALA A 119 0.83 -21.64 -46.79
N GLU A 120 1.78 -20.74 -46.47
CA GLU A 120 2.38 -20.64 -45.15
C GLU A 120 1.43 -19.97 -44.13
N ILE A 121 0.44 -19.21 -44.62
CA ILE A 121 -0.56 -18.58 -43.76
C ILE A 121 -1.59 -19.65 -43.35
N ASP A 122 -1.55 -20.05 -42.07
CA ASP A 122 -2.47 -21.06 -41.48
C ASP A 122 -3.89 -20.50 -41.32
N LEU A 123 -4.58 -20.33 -42.45
CA LEU A 123 -5.95 -19.84 -42.53
C LEU A 123 -6.94 -20.99 -42.49
N GLU A 124 -7.83 -20.95 -41.49
CA GLU A 124 -9.01 -21.82 -41.50
C GLU A 124 -9.86 -21.57 -42.76
N PRO A 125 -10.44 -22.61 -43.40
CA PRO A 125 -11.25 -22.45 -44.61
C PRO A 125 -12.42 -21.48 -44.43
N ILE A 126 -12.50 -20.47 -45.30
CA ILE A 126 -13.54 -19.42 -45.25
C ILE A 126 -14.50 -19.62 -46.42
N PRO A 127 -15.84 -19.73 -46.18
CA PRO A 127 -16.81 -19.88 -47.25
C PRO A 127 -16.73 -18.75 -48.28
N GLY A 128 -16.53 -19.11 -49.56
CA GLY A 128 -16.47 -18.17 -50.68
C GLY A 128 -15.09 -17.54 -50.91
N ILE A 129 -14.06 -18.00 -50.20
CA ILE A 129 -12.65 -17.65 -50.44
C ILE A 129 -11.95 -18.91 -50.92
N ALA A 130 -11.20 -18.80 -52.01
CA ALA A 130 -10.45 -19.93 -52.54
C ALA A 130 -9.32 -20.30 -51.58
N THR A 131 -9.15 -21.58 -51.33
CA THR A 131 -8.02 -22.15 -50.59
C THR A 131 -6.74 -22.11 -51.42
N ASP A 132 -5.59 -22.28 -50.75
CA ASP A 132 -4.29 -22.35 -51.42
C ASP A 132 -4.26 -23.47 -52.48
N GLU A 133 -4.84 -24.63 -52.16
CA GLU A 133 -4.93 -25.76 -53.08
C GLU A 133 -5.84 -25.45 -54.28
N GLU A 134 -6.98 -24.79 -54.07
CA GLU A 134 -7.89 -24.38 -55.15
C GLU A 134 -7.22 -23.36 -56.09
N MET A 135 -6.51 -22.37 -55.52
CA MET A 135 -5.76 -21.38 -56.30
C MET A 135 -4.62 -22.03 -57.10
N ARG A 136 -3.85 -22.93 -56.49
CA ARG A 136 -2.82 -23.73 -57.18
C ARG A 136 -3.42 -24.59 -58.28
N GLN A 137 -4.58 -25.20 -58.05
CA GLN A 137 -5.26 -26.00 -59.06
C GLN A 137 -5.66 -25.14 -60.27
N MET A 138 -6.23 -23.96 -60.05
CA MET A 138 -6.59 -23.04 -61.14
C MET A 138 -5.36 -22.60 -61.96
N ALA A 139 -4.25 -22.27 -61.29
CA ALA A 139 -3.00 -21.91 -61.95
C ALA A 139 -2.41 -23.07 -62.78
N ASN A 140 -2.42 -24.28 -62.22
CA ASN A 140 -1.94 -25.48 -62.90
C ASN A 140 -2.81 -25.87 -64.10
N ASP A 141 -4.13 -25.75 -63.98
CA ASP A 141 -5.07 -26.01 -65.07
C ASP A 141 -4.87 -25.01 -66.22
N TYR A 142 -4.67 -23.72 -65.89
CA TYR A 142 -4.30 -22.70 -66.87
C TYR A 142 -3.00 -23.07 -67.61
N TRP A 143 -1.93 -23.34 -66.87
CA TRP A 143 -0.63 -23.58 -67.46
C TRP A 143 -0.61 -24.83 -68.33
N ARG A 144 -1.18 -25.94 -67.82
CA ARG A 144 -1.29 -27.21 -68.56
C ARG A 144 -1.98 -27.02 -69.91
N ASP A 145 -3.10 -26.31 -69.93
CA ASP A 145 -3.96 -26.19 -71.11
C ASP A 145 -3.35 -25.20 -72.12
N PHE A 146 -2.81 -24.07 -71.66
CA PHE A 146 -2.28 -23.03 -72.54
C PHE A 146 -0.85 -23.32 -73.04
N GLN A 147 0.02 -23.94 -72.22
CA GLN A 147 1.42 -24.19 -72.58
C GLN A 147 1.55 -25.00 -73.87
N ALA A 148 0.69 -26.00 -74.07
CA ALA A 148 0.68 -26.81 -75.28
C ALA A 148 0.26 -26.00 -76.53
N ALA A 149 -0.65 -25.04 -76.36
CA ALA A 149 -1.19 -24.22 -77.43
C ALA A 149 -0.20 -23.15 -77.93
N ILE A 150 0.78 -22.72 -77.12
CA ILE A 150 1.78 -21.70 -77.51
C ILE A 150 2.48 -22.05 -78.84
N ASN A 151 2.71 -23.35 -79.11
CA ASN A 151 3.36 -23.78 -80.35
C ASN A 151 2.42 -23.76 -81.58
N LEU A 152 1.10 -23.68 -81.37
CA LEU A 152 0.10 -23.64 -82.43
C LEU A 152 -0.02 -22.25 -83.06
N HIS A 153 0.53 -21.21 -82.44
CA HIS A 153 0.41 -19.81 -82.87
C HIS A 153 0.68 -19.59 -84.38
N GLN A 154 1.67 -20.27 -84.96
CA GLN A 154 1.97 -20.20 -86.40
C GLN A 154 1.29 -21.28 -87.23
N THR A 155 1.09 -22.48 -86.67
CA THR A 155 0.67 -23.67 -87.43
C THR A 155 -0.85 -23.85 -87.49
N ASP A 156 -1.56 -23.38 -86.47
CA ASP A 156 -3.01 -23.46 -86.31
C ASP A 156 -3.51 -22.25 -85.49
N PRO A 157 -3.65 -21.07 -86.10
CA PRO A 157 -4.02 -19.84 -85.41
C PRO A 157 -5.41 -19.90 -84.75
N ASP A 158 -6.38 -20.58 -85.38
CA ASP A 158 -7.74 -20.72 -84.83
C ASP A 158 -7.72 -21.56 -83.53
N ALA A 159 -6.91 -22.63 -83.49
CA ALA A 159 -6.73 -23.44 -82.29
C ALA A 159 -5.97 -22.67 -81.19
N PHE A 160 -5.02 -21.82 -81.56
CA PHE A 160 -4.33 -20.94 -80.61
C PHE A 160 -5.28 -19.89 -80.02
N GLU A 161 -6.11 -19.23 -80.85
CA GLU A 161 -7.11 -18.26 -80.40
C GLU A 161 -8.11 -18.90 -79.43
N ALA A 162 -8.67 -20.06 -79.78
CA ALA A 162 -9.59 -20.78 -78.90
C ALA A 162 -8.95 -21.18 -77.56
N ALA A 163 -7.67 -21.57 -77.55
CA ALA A 163 -6.94 -21.88 -76.32
C ALA A 163 -6.61 -20.62 -75.50
N SER A 164 -6.36 -19.49 -76.15
CA SER A 164 -6.14 -18.20 -75.49
C SER A 164 -7.40 -17.70 -74.82
N ASP A 165 -8.57 -17.81 -75.47
CA ASP A 165 -9.86 -17.45 -74.88
C ASP A 165 -10.13 -18.23 -73.58
N ILE A 166 -9.92 -19.55 -73.61
CA ILE A 166 -10.03 -20.42 -72.42
C ILE A 166 -9.00 -20.02 -71.35
N GLY A 167 -7.76 -19.71 -71.77
CA GLY A 167 -6.70 -19.27 -70.87
C GLY A 167 -7.05 -17.97 -70.14
N LEU A 168 -7.57 -16.98 -70.87
CA LEU A 168 -8.03 -15.71 -70.29
C LEU A 168 -9.22 -15.90 -69.36
N GLU A 169 -10.15 -16.82 -69.67
CA GLU A 169 -11.26 -17.18 -68.79
C GLU A 169 -10.74 -17.74 -67.45
N ARG A 170 -9.79 -18.69 -67.50
CA ARG A 170 -9.15 -19.24 -66.29
C ARG A 170 -8.37 -18.19 -65.48
N ILE A 171 -7.67 -17.28 -66.15
CA ILE A 171 -7.00 -16.15 -65.48
C ILE A 171 -8.02 -15.24 -64.80
N ASN A 172 -9.16 -14.99 -65.43
CA ASN A 172 -10.23 -14.18 -64.86
C ASN A 172 -10.89 -14.87 -63.63
N GLU A 173 -11.01 -16.20 -63.64
CA GLU A 173 -11.43 -16.97 -62.46
C GLU A 173 -10.44 -16.81 -61.30
N MET A 174 -9.14 -16.95 -61.57
CA MET A 174 -8.08 -16.71 -60.57
C MET A 174 -8.09 -15.28 -60.03
N GLU A 175 -8.22 -14.29 -60.92
CA GLU A 175 -8.32 -12.88 -60.51
C GLU A 175 -9.53 -12.65 -59.60
N THR A 176 -10.68 -13.22 -59.95
CA THR A 176 -11.90 -13.09 -59.11
C THR A 176 -11.68 -13.69 -57.72
N ALA A 177 -10.98 -14.81 -57.64
CA ALA A 177 -10.64 -15.45 -56.38
C ALA A 177 -9.61 -14.63 -55.57
N ALA A 178 -8.55 -14.13 -56.23
CA ALA A 178 -7.56 -13.26 -55.60
C ALA A 178 -8.17 -11.93 -55.13
N GLU A 179 -9.08 -11.32 -55.89
CA GLU A 179 -9.83 -10.13 -55.46
C GLU A 179 -10.71 -10.39 -54.23
N ALA A 180 -11.27 -11.60 -54.11
CA ALA A 180 -12.05 -11.95 -52.93
C ALA A 180 -11.16 -12.09 -51.69
N LEU A 181 -9.96 -12.64 -51.87
CA LEU A 181 -8.94 -12.80 -50.84
C LEU A 181 -8.34 -11.44 -50.42
N ASP A 182 -7.99 -10.59 -51.37
CA ASP A 182 -7.49 -9.22 -51.18
C ASP A 182 -8.47 -8.38 -50.34
N ARG A 183 -9.74 -8.34 -50.76
CA ARG A 183 -10.81 -7.67 -49.99
C ARG A 183 -11.04 -8.28 -48.61
N LEU A 184 -10.69 -9.54 -48.40
CA LEU A 184 -10.76 -10.15 -47.07
C LEU A 184 -9.58 -9.70 -46.22
N GLY A 185 -8.36 -9.73 -46.76
CA GLY A 185 -7.14 -9.25 -46.12
C GLY A 185 -7.31 -7.83 -45.63
N GLU A 186 -7.68 -6.90 -46.52
CA GLU A 186 -7.85 -5.48 -46.17
C GLU A 186 -8.90 -5.27 -45.06
N ARG A 187 -10.06 -5.96 -45.15
CA ARG A 187 -11.08 -5.88 -44.09
C ARG A 187 -10.59 -6.43 -42.75
N ARG A 188 -9.80 -7.50 -42.76
CA ARG A 188 -9.27 -8.12 -41.54
C ARG A 188 -8.18 -7.26 -40.93
N ALA A 189 -7.24 -6.76 -41.73
CA ALA A 189 -6.21 -5.85 -41.29
C ALA A 189 -6.80 -4.56 -40.70
N GLU A 190 -7.79 -3.94 -41.36
CA GLU A 190 -8.50 -2.77 -40.83
C GLU A 190 -9.16 -3.07 -39.48
N ALA A 191 -9.88 -4.20 -39.37
CA ALA A 191 -10.52 -4.61 -38.12
C ALA A 191 -9.50 -4.88 -37.01
N SER A 192 -8.37 -5.50 -37.32
CA SER A 192 -7.33 -5.83 -36.36
C SER A 192 -6.55 -4.60 -35.90
N LEU A 193 -6.26 -3.64 -36.79
CA LEU A 193 -5.72 -2.35 -36.41
C LEU A 193 -6.67 -1.59 -35.47
N ALA A 194 -7.98 -1.60 -35.75
CA ALA A 194 -8.97 -1.01 -34.86
C ALA A 194 -9.02 -1.69 -33.48
N ASN A 195 -8.92 -3.03 -33.44
CA ASN A 195 -8.85 -3.80 -32.20
C ASN A 195 -7.57 -3.50 -31.39
N VAL A 196 -6.43 -3.33 -32.06
CA VAL A 196 -5.16 -2.93 -31.43
C VAL A 196 -5.28 -1.53 -30.81
N ASP A 197 -5.85 -0.58 -31.54
CA ASP A 197 -6.08 0.78 -31.05
C ASP A 197 -7.05 0.82 -29.86
N GLU A 198 -8.13 0.02 -29.91
CA GLU A 198 -9.06 -0.13 -28.80
C GLU A 198 -8.37 -0.74 -27.56
N ALA A 199 -7.63 -1.84 -27.74
CA ALA A 199 -6.89 -2.49 -26.66
C ALA A 199 -5.85 -1.55 -26.01
N ASN A 200 -5.16 -0.74 -26.81
CA ASN A 200 -4.18 0.22 -26.31
C ASN A 200 -4.87 1.40 -25.58
N SER A 201 -6.01 1.87 -26.09
CA SER A 201 -6.81 2.90 -25.42
C SER A 201 -7.35 2.40 -24.08
N ASP A 202 -7.85 1.17 -24.02
CA ASP A 202 -8.33 0.52 -22.81
C ASP A 202 -7.22 0.30 -21.80
N ALA A 203 -6.06 -0.20 -22.25
CA ALA A 203 -4.85 -0.33 -21.44
C ALA A 203 -4.49 1.00 -20.75
N ARG A 204 -4.44 2.09 -21.53
CA ARG A 204 -4.17 3.44 -21.03
C ARG A 204 -5.22 3.89 -20.01
N ASN A 205 -6.51 3.69 -20.28
CA ASN A 205 -7.60 4.07 -19.38
C ASN A 205 -7.54 3.30 -18.06
N ILE A 206 -7.25 1.99 -18.11
CA ILE A 206 -7.06 1.17 -16.90
C ILE A 206 -5.86 1.69 -16.10
N LEU A 207 -4.71 1.93 -16.74
CA LEU A 207 -3.52 2.46 -16.07
C LEU A 207 -3.80 3.81 -15.37
N LEU A 208 -4.48 4.74 -16.05
CA LEU A 208 -4.88 6.02 -15.46
C LEU A 208 -5.82 5.83 -14.27
N SER A 209 -6.75 4.87 -14.35
CA SER A 209 -7.67 4.57 -13.24
C SER A 209 -6.95 3.97 -12.03
N VAL A 210 -5.97 3.08 -12.25
CA VAL A 210 -5.13 2.49 -11.20
C VAL A 210 -4.29 3.57 -10.54
N LEU A 211 -3.62 4.42 -11.34
CA LEU A 211 -2.81 5.53 -10.84
C LEU A 211 -3.66 6.51 -10.01
N GLY A 212 -4.84 6.88 -10.49
CA GLY A 212 -5.79 7.72 -9.74
C GLY A 212 -6.22 7.09 -8.42
N GLY A 213 -6.50 5.78 -8.42
CA GLY A 213 -6.80 5.02 -7.22
C GLY A 213 -5.65 5.02 -6.20
N LEU A 214 -4.41 4.84 -6.65
CA LEU A 214 -3.21 4.90 -5.80
C LEU A 214 -3.05 6.27 -5.14
N VAL A 215 -3.24 7.35 -5.90
CA VAL A 215 -3.17 8.73 -5.39
C VAL A 215 -4.22 8.96 -4.30
N LEU A 216 -5.46 8.50 -4.51
CA LEU A 216 -6.54 8.62 -3.52
C LEU A 216 -6.25 7.84 -2.23
N VAL A 217 -5.74 6.61 -2.35
CA VAL A 217 -5.33 5.80 -1.19
C VAL A 217 -4.19 6.47 -0.43
N GLY A 218 -3.18 6.96 -1.14
CA GLY A 218 -2.08 7.73 -0.56
C GLY A 218 -2.56 8.97 0.20
N ALA A 219 -3.44 9.77 -0.41
CA ALA A 219 -4.03 10.95 0.22
C ALA A 219 -4.83 10.60 1.49
N ALA A 220 -5.60 9.51 1.46
CA ALA A 220 -6.34 9.03 2.62
C ALA A 220 -5.40 8.62 3.77
N LEU A 221 -4.31 7.91 3.47
CA LEU A 221 -3.30 7.51 4.46
C LEU A 221 -2.61 8.73 5.10
N VAL A 222 -2.25 9.73 4.29
CA VAL A 222 -1.67 10.99 4.78
C VAL A 222 -2.67 11.71 5.70
N TRP A 223 -3.93 11.82 5.28
CA TRP A 223 -4.98 12.45 6.09
C TRP A 223 -5.18 11.75 7.44
N VAL A 224 -5.24 10.41 7.46
CA VAL A 224 -5.33 9.62 8.70
C VAL A 224 -4.12 9.89 9.59
N THR A 225 -2.92 9.89 9.03
CA THR A 225 -1.68 10.12 9.78
C THR A 225 -1.68 11.50 10.44
N ILE A 226 -2.05 12.54 9.71
CA ILE A 226 -2.18 13.91 10.24
C ILE A 226 -3.21 13.95 11.39
N ARG A 227 -4.37 13.31 11.20
CA ARG A 227 -5.44 13.27 12.21
C ARG A 227 -4.99 12.55 13.50
N VAL A 228 -4.29 11.43 13.39
CA VAL A 228 -3.76 10.68 14.53
C VAL A 228 -2.71 11.51 15.28
N ILE A 229 -1.78 12.16 14.58
CA ILE A 229 -0.76 13.02 15.21
C ILE A 229 -1.42 14.19 15.96
N ALA A 230 -2.44 14.82 15.36
CA ALA A 230 -3.17 15.92 15.99
C ALA A 230 -3.87 15.47 17.29
N GLN A 231 -4.54 14.32 17.29
CA GLN A 231 -5.18 13.76 18.49
C GLN A 231 -4.16 13.44 19.58
N PHE A 232 -3.02 12.85 19.20
CA PHE A 232 -1.99 12.48 20.15
C PHE A 232 -1.36 13.70 20.84
N ARG A 233 -1.10 14.78 20.07
CA ARG A 233 -0.65 16.06 20.62
C ARG A 233 -1.65 16.63 21.63
N ALA A 234 -2.94 16.64 21.29
CA ALA A 234 -3.98 17.13 22.18
C ALA A 234 -4.05 16.35 23.51
N LEU A 235 -3.95 15.02 23.44
CA LEU A 235 -3.93 14.16 24.62
C LEU A 235 -2.72 14.45 25.53
N TYR A 236 -1.52 14.53 24.96
CA TYR A 236 -0.32 14.84 25.75
C TYR A 236 -0.39 16.21 26.41
N THR A 237 -0.84 17.24 25.70
CA THR A 237 -0.98 18.58 26.29
C THR A 237 -1.99 18.55 27.44
N SER A 238 -3.11 17.84 27.29
CA SER A 238 -4.11 17.72 28.36
C SER A 238 -3.55 17.02 29.61
N GLN A 239 -2.74 15.98 29.42
CA GLN A 239 -2.10 15.25 30.50
C GLN A 239 -1.05 16.11 31.23
N GLN A 240 -0.22 16.84 30.49
CA GLN A 240 0.77 17.76 31.09
C GLN A 240 0.09 18.86 31.90
N VAL A 241 -0.96 19.49 31.37
CA VAL A 241 -1.71 20.52 32.09
C VAL A 241 -2.36 19.95 33.34
N ALA A 242 -2.94 18.74 33.27
CA ALA A 242 -3.54 18.09 34.44
C ALA A 242 -2.48 17.78 35.53
N SER A 243 -1.31 17.28 35.14
CA SER A 243 -0.20 17.00 36.06
C SER A 243 0.33 18.27 36.74
N ILE A 244 0.51 19.35 35.97
CA ILE A 244 0.95 20.65 36.50
C ILE A 244 -0.08 21.19 37.49
N ARG A 245 -1.38 21.14 37.15
CA ARG A 245 -2.45 21.61 38.03
C ARG A 245 -2.52 20.82 39.34
N LEU A 246 -2.33 19.50 39.27
CA LEU A 246 -2.29 18.64 40.45
C LEU A 246 -1.11 19.02 41.35
N SER A 247 0.09 19.16 40.77
CA SER A 247 1.29 19.58 41.51
C SER A 247 1.10 20.95 42.17
N GLN A 248 0.55 21.94 41.46
CA GLN A 248 0.24 23.25 42.01
C GLN A 248 -0.78 23.20 43.16
N ALA A 249 -1.82 22.37 43.04
CA ALA A 249 -2.82 22.20 44.09
C ALA A 249 -2.23 21.52 45.34
N LEU A 250 -1.35 20.54 45.17
CA LEU A 250 -0.64 19.89 46.27
C LEU A 250 0.32 20.87 46.97
N GLN A 251 1.07 21.66 46.21
CA GLN A 251 1.95 22.69 46.77
C GLN A 251 1.16 23.72 47.59
N ALA A 252 0.10 24.29 47.02
CA ALA A 252 -0.73 25.28 47.71
C ALA A 252 -1.36 24.72 48.99
N LYS A 253 -1.76 23.44 48.99
CA LYS A 253 -2.25 22.76 50.19
C LYS A 253 -1.16 22.66 51.28
N SER A 254 0.06 22.31 50.91
CA SER A 254 1.18 22.24 51.86
C SER A 254 1.55 23.60 52.44
N ASP A 255 1.65 24.63 51.59
CA ASP A 255 1.95 25.99 52.03
C ASP A 255 0.90 26.51 53.02
N PHE A 256 -0.39 26.28 52.74
CA PHE A 256 -1.48 26.63 53.65
C PHE A 256 -1.38 25.94 55.01
N ILE A 257 -1.04 24.64 55.03
CA ILE A 257 -0.89 23.90 56.29
C ILE A 257 0.33 24.43 57.07
N ALA A 258 1.42 24.79 56.39
CA ALA A 258 2.59 25.38 57.00
C ALA A 258 2.28 26.72 57.65
N ASP A 259 1.62 27.62 56.93
CA ASP A 259 1.23 28.93 57.44
C ASP A 259 0.28 28.81 58.65
N ALA A 260 -0.76 27.99 58.54
CA ALA A 260 -1.69 27.74 59.64
C ALA A 260 -0.99 27.16 60.88
N SER A 261 0.02 26.29 60.69
CA SER A 261 0.77 25.70 61.80
C SER A 261 1.59 26.74 62.57
N HIS A 262 2.22 27.68 61.86
CA HIS A 262 2.98 28.76 62.48
C HIS A 262 2.07 29.72 63.26
N GLU A 263 0.91 30.06 62.69
CA GLU A 263 -0.07 30.93 63.34
C GLU A 263 -0.71 30.27 64.57
N LEU A 264 -0.88 28.94 64.59
CA LEU A 264 -1.46 28.20 65.73
C LEU A 264 -0.44 27.90 66.84
N ARG A 265 0.83 27.69 66.51
CA ARG A 265 1.87 27.38 67.52
C ARG A 265 2.05 28.52 68.52
N THR A 266 1.97 29.77 68.07
CA THR A 266 2.14 30.96 68.92
C THR A 266 1.07 31.08 70.02
N PRO A 267 -0.24 31.09 69.72
CA PRO A 267 -1.28 31.14 70.74
C PRO A 267 -1.30 29.89 71.62
N LEU A 268 -0.99 28.71 71.09
CA LEU A 268 -0.85 27.49 71.91
C LEU A 268 0.31 27.58 72.91
N THR A 269 1.45 28.15 72.49
CA THR A 269 2.60 28.37 73.37
C THR A 269 2.28 29.38 74.47
N VAL A 270 1.58 30.47 74.13
CA VAL A 270 1.13 31.48 75.11
C VAL A 270 0.12 30.88 76.09
N LEU A 271 -0.86 30.11 75.61
CA LEU A 271 -1.85 29.44 76.45
C LEU A 271 -1.17 28.48 77.43
N ARG A 272 -0.24 27.65 76.93
CA ARG A 272 0.53 26.71 77.76
C ARG A 272 1.38 27.44 78.80
N GLY A 273 2.12 28.47 78.39
CA GLY A 273 2.96 29.27 79.30
C GLY A 273 2.17 29.97 80.40
N ASN A 274 1.00 30.52 80.08
CA ASN A 274 0.12 31.15 81.08
C ASN A 274 -0.42 30.12 82.08
N ALA A 275 -0.80 28.93 81.62
CA ALA A 275 -1.31 27.86 82.49
C ALA A 275 -0.19 27.28 83.38
N GLU A 276 1.01 27.06 82.84
CA GLU A 276 2.21 26.66 83.59
C GLU A 276 2.59 27.69 84.66
N ALA A 277 2.55 28.99 84.32
CA ALA A 277 2.82 30.07 85.27
C ALA A 277 1.78 30.12 86.42
N GLY A 278 0.50 29.91 86.10
CA GLY A 278 -0.56 29.81 87.11
C GLY A 278 -0.34 28.66 88.09
N LEU A 279 0.10 27.50 87.60
CA LEU A 279 0.47 26.33 88.43
C LEU A 279 1.70 26.58 89.32
N ALA A 280 2.61 27.47 88.90
CA ALA A 280 3.82 27.80 89.65
C ALA A 280 3.58 28.80 90.80
N ILE A 281 2.61 29.72 90.65
CA ILE A 281 2.32 30.79 91.61
C ILE A 281 1.57 30.26 92.85
N ASP A 282 0.60 29.37 92.69
CA ASP A 282 -0.19 28.83 93.80
C ASP A 282 -0.31 27.30 93.75
N ARG A 283 0.45 26.63 94.62
CA ARG A 283 0.49 25.16 94.71
C ARG A 283 -0.79 24.55 95.27
N ASN A 284 -1.64 25.32 95.96
CA ASN A 284 -2.91 24.88 96.57
C ASN A 284 -4.15 25.54 95.92
N SER A 285 -4.01 26.03 94.69
CA SER A 285 -5.10 26.64 93.92
C SER A 285 -6.29 25.70 93.75
N VAL A 286 -7.52 26.22 93.94
CA VAL A 286 -8.79 25.53 93.65
C VAL A 286 -8.93 25.19 92.15
N HIS A 287 -8.18 25.89 91.29
CA HIS A 287 -8.22 25.73 89.83
C HIS A 287 -7.06 24.89 89.28
N ARG A 288 -6.30 24.20 90.14
CA ARG A 288 -5.12 23.41 89.74
C ARG A 288 -5.45 22.37 88.67
N GLU A 289 -6.50 21.57 88.88
CA GLU A 289 -6.92 20.52 87.95
C GLU A 289 -7.26 21.09 86.56
N ILE A 290 -7.96 22.24 86.52
CA ILE A 290 -8.30 22.96 85.28
C ILE A 290 -7.04 23.46 84.56
N LEU A 291 -6.06 23.98 85.29
CA LEU A 291 -4.80 24.46 84.68
C LEU A 291 -3.94 23.31 84.16
N GLU A 292 -3.90 22.17 84.87
CA GLU A 292 -3.23 20.95 84.40
C GLU A 292 -3.89 20.41 83.12
N ASP A 293 -5.23 20.43 83.04
CA ASP A 293 -5.98 20.06 81.85
C ASP A 293 -5.68 20.98 80.65
N ILE A 294 -5.59 22.30 80.87
CA ILE A 294 -5.24 23.27 79.82
C ILE A 294 -3.81 23.03 79.30
N VAL A 295 -2.84 22.76 80.18
CA VAL A 295 -1.47 22.44 79.76
C VAL A 295 -1.44 21.15 78.95
N ALA A 296 -2.14 20.12 79.40
CA ALA A 296 -2.21 18.84 78.70
C ALA A 296 -2.88 18.98 77.33
N GLU A 297 -3.97 19.73 77.22
CA GLU A 297 -4.67 19.97 75.96
C GLU A 297 -3.85 20.83 74.99
N ALA A 298 -3.21 21.90 75.47
CA ALA A 298 -2.31 22.71 74.64
C ALA A 298 -1.11 21.90 74.11
N GLY A 299 -0.59 20.97 74.91
CA GLY A 299 0.43 20.01 74.49
C GLY A 299 -0.08 19.04 73.43
N ARG A 300 -1.27 18.48 73.60
CA ARG A 300 -1.92 17.61 72.60
C ARG A 300 -2.14 18.33 71.27
N MET A 301 -2.67 19.55 71.31
CA MET A 301 -2.89 20.38 70.12
C MET A 301 -1.59 20.72 69.40
N THR A 302 -0.52 21.03 70.15
CA THR A 302 0.81 21.30 69.56
C THR A 302 1.32 20.09 68.78
N LYS A 303 1.21 18.90 69.36
CA LYS A 303 1.62 17.65 68.69
C LYS A 303 0.80 17.37 67.43
N LEU A 304 -0.53 17.56 67.49
CA LEU A 304 -1.42 17.40 66.33
C LEU A 304 -1.04 18.33 65.16
N VAL A 305 -0.69 19.58 65.46
CA VAL A 305 -0.24 20.55 64.45
C VAL A 305 1.11 20.13 63.85
N GLU A 306 2.05 19.65 64.67
CA GLU A 306 3.35 19.15 64.20
C GLU A 306 3.22 17.90 63.31
N ASP A 307 2.35 16.96 63.69
CA ASP A 307 2.09 15.74 62.92
C ASP A 307 1.43 16.08 61.55
N LEU A 308 0.49 17.04 61.51
CA LEU A 308 -0.12 17.52 60.27
C LEU A 308 0.89 18.22 59.34
N LEU A 309 1.80 19.01 59.91
CA LEU A 309 2.86 19.68 59.14
C LEU A 309 3.85 18.67 58.54
N PHE A 310 4.22 17.64 59.31
CA PHE A 310 5.07 16.57 58.84
C PHE A 310 4.44 15.81 57.66
N LEU A 311 3.15 15.50 57.78
CA LEU A 311 2.38 14.84 56.72
C LEU A 311 2.28 15.72 55.45
N ALA A 312 1.97 17.01 55.62
CA ALA A 312 1.82 17.94 54.50
C ALA A 312 3.12 18.17 53.72
N ARG A 313 4.26 18.26 54.42
CA ARG A 313 5.58 18.33 53.77
C ARG A 313 5.94 17.04 53.06
N SER A 314 5.59 15.88 53.63
CA SER A 314 5.86 14.58 53.00
C SER A 314 5.05 14.38 51.70
N ASP A 315 3.85 14.95 51.62
CA ASP A 315 2.98 14.89 50.44
C ASP A 315 3.40 15.89 49.33
N ALA A 316 3.93 17.07 49.68
CA ALA A 316 4.32 18.11 48.73
C ALA A 316 5.78 18.01 48.28
N ASP A 317 6.69 17.64 49.18
CA ASP A 317 8.05 17.28 48.82
C ASP A 317 8.10 15.81 48.39
N SER A 318 7.61 15.54 47.18
CA SER A 318 8.27 14.52 46.35
C SER A 318 9.64 15.06 45.90
N VAL A 319 10.48 15.45 46.86
CA VAL A 319 11.92 15.62 46.64
C VAL A 319 12.42 14.23 46.29
N PRO A 320 13.13 14.05 45.17
CA PRO A 320 13.69 12.75 44.81
C PRO A 320 14.48 12.21 46.01
N LEU A 321 14.13 11.01 46.46
CA LEU A 321 14.89 10.33 47.51
C LEU A 321 16.32 10.16 46.99
N ASP A 322 17.29 10.67 47.74
CA ASP A 322 18.71 10.46 47.42
C ASP A 322 19.13 9.11 47.98
N ILE A 323 18.74 8.06 47.25
CA ILE A 323 18.94 6.69 47.65
C ILE A 323 20.42 6.32 47.45
N GLU A 324 21.13 6.11 48.54
CA GLU A 324 22.49 5.58 48.55
C GLU A 324 22.53 4.15 49.09
N SER A 325 23.39 3.32 48.49
CA SER A 325 23.63 1.94 48.94
C SER A 325 24.64 1.95 50.09
N LEU A 326 24.16 1.81 51.32
CA LEU A 326 24.99 1.78 52.53
C LEU A 326 25.12 0.37 53.10
N PRO A 327 26.25 0.03 53.74
CA PRO A 327 26.37 -1.20 54.52
C PRO A 327 25.31 -1.22 55.65
N ALA A 328 24.51 -2.27 55.71
CA ALA A 328 23.36 -2.37 56.61
C ALA A 328 23.78 -2.39 58.09
N GLU A 329 24.88 -3.06 58.40
CA GLU A 329 25.31 -3.30 59.78
C GLU A 329 25.70 -2.00 60.52
N PRO A 330 26.59 -1.12 60.01
CA PRO A 330 26.89 0.17 60.64
C PRO A 330 25.66 1.05 60.86
N LEU A 331 24.78 1.14 59.84
CA LEU A 331 23.56 1.94 59.89
C LEU A 331 22.60 1.43 60.98
N LEU A 332 22.32 0.12 60.99
CA LEU A 332 21.44 -0.48 61.99
C LEU A 332 22.02 -0.42 63.41
N LEU A 333 23.36 -0.47 63.55
CA LEU A 333 24.02 -0.29 64.84
C LEU A 333 23.77 1.13 65.38
N GLU A 334 23.99 2.15 64.54
CA GLU A 334 23.76 3.55 64.90
C GLU A 334 22.30 3.80 65.32
N LEU A 335 21.34 3.31 64.55
CA LEU A 335 19.91 3.46 64.86
C LEU A 335 19.54 2.74 66.14
N SER A 336 20.15 1.57 66.41
CA SER A 336 19.92 0.85 67.66
C SER A 336 20.39 1.62 68.89
N GLU A 337 21.49 2.37 68.79
CA GLU A 337 21.98 3.22 69.87
C GLU A 337 21.05 4.41 70.11
N ARG A 338 20.58 5.08 69.04
CA ARG A 338 19.59 6.16 69.12
C ARG A 338 18.29 5.67 69.77
N ALA A 339 17.76 4.53 69.34
CA ALA A 339 16.55 3.92 69.92
C ALA A 339 16.73 3.54 71.40
N ARG A 340 17.90 3.02 71.78
CA ARG A 340 18.21 2.69 73.18
C ARG A 340 18.20 3.92 74.09
N MET A 341 18.61 5.09 73.58
CA MET A 341 18.52 6.34 74.35
C MET A 341 17.06 6.77 74.60
N LEU A 342 16.19 6.64 73.60
CA LEU A 342 14.76 6.98 73.74
C LEU A 342 14.05 6.06 74.73
N VAL A 343 14.35 4.75 74.69
CA VAL A 343 13.72 3.74 75.54
C VAL A 343 14.10 3.89 77.03
N ARG A 344 15.31 4.38 77.34
CA ARG A 344 15.71 4.69 78.74
C ARG A 344 14.84 5.76 79.38
N GLY A 345 14.33 6.72 78.60
CA GLY A 345 13.43 7.76 79.09
C GLY A 345 12.02 7.26 79.41
N ALA A 346 11.61 6.13 78.84
CA ALA A 346 10.26 5.55 78.98
C ALA A 346 10.20 4.38 79.97
N GLY A 347 11.29 4.02 80.64
CA GLY A 347 11.34 2.93 81.63
C GLY A 347 11.22 1.52 81.05
N ALA A 348 11.47 1.34 79.75
CA ALA A 348 11.43 0.04 79.07
C ALA A 348 12.84 -0.50 78.77
N SER A 349 12.95 -1.77 78.35
CA SER A 349 14.22 -2.42 77.97
C SER A 349 14.30 -2.63 76.45
N PHE A 350 15.43 -2.26 75.84
CA PHE A 350 15.68 -2.43 74.40
C PHE A 350 16.84 -3.41 74.14
N ALA A 351 16.55 -4.50 73.44
CA ALA A 351 17.51 -5.52 73.02
C ALA A 351 17.53 -5.62 71.48
N THR A 352 18.72 -5.66 70.90
CA THR A 352 18.92 -5.83 69.45
C THR A 352 19.73 -7.08 69.17
N ARG A 353 19.37 -7.78 68.08
CA ARG A 353 20.13 -8.87 67.48
C ARG A 353 20.22 -8.58 65.99
N LEU A 354 21.44 -8.45 65.48
CA LEU A 354 21.72 -8.24 64.07
C LEU A 354 22.42 -9.48 63.56
N ASP A 355 21.76 -10.23 62.67
CA ASP A 355 22.29 -11.46 62.09
C ASP A 355 22.39 -11.30 60.56
N GLY A 356 23.62 -11.29 60.03
CA GLY A 356 23.90 -11.24 58.60
C GLY A 356 24.59 -9.97 58.11
N TYR A 357 25.05 -10.00 56.85
CA TYR A 357 25.70 -8.88 56.17
C TYR A 357 24.93 -8.53 54.90
N GLY A 358 24.80 -7.24 54.59
CA GLY A 358 24.10 -6.77 53.40
C GLY A 358 24.23 -5.27 53.22
N THR A 359 23.68 -4.77 52.12
CA THR A 359 23.53 -3.34 51.84
C THR A 359 22.05 -2.96 51.85
N LEU A 360 21.77 -1.72 52.22
CA LEU A 360 20.42 -1.13 52.20
C LEU A 360 20.46 0.08 51.27
N ASP A 361 19.46 0.15 50.39
CA ASP A 361 19.21 1.30 49.53
C ASP A 361 18.27 2.24 50.29
N VAL A 362 18.83 3.29 50.88
CA VAL A 362 18.12 4.22 51.77
C VAL A 362 18.58 5.67 51.57
N ASP A 363 17.73 6.62 51.95
CA ASP A 363 18.11 8.02 52.11
C ASP A 363 18.52 8.25 53.58
N SER A 364 19.84 8.33 53.83
CA SER A 364 20.39 8.42 55.20
C SER A 364 20.00 9.69 55.94
N THR A 365 19.53 10.73 55.24
CA THR A 365 19.12 12.01 55.83
C THR A 365 17.67 12.00 56.34
N ARG A 366 16.89 10.97 56.00
CA ARG A 366 15.46 10.83 56.34
C ARG A 366 15.14 9.66 57.28
N ILE A 367 16.15 9.01 57.85
CA ILE A 367 16.04 7.95 58.88
C ILE A 367 16.33 8.53 60.26
#